data_AF-A0A8J1YQL9-F1
#
_entry.id   AF-A0A8J1YQL9-F1
#
_cell.length_a   1.000
_cell.length_b   1.000
_cell.length_c   1.000
_cell.angle_alpha   90.00
_cell.angle_beta   90.00
_cell.angle_gamma   90.00
#
_symmetry.space_group_name_H-M   'P 1'
#
loop_
_entity.id
_entity.type
_entity.pdbx_description
1 polymer ?
#
loop_
_entity_poly.entity_id
_entity_poly.type
_entity_poly.pdbx_seq_one_letter_code
_entity_poly.pdbx_strand_id
1 'polypeptide(L)'
;MKRNPRKVRWTKAFRRANGKDMVIDSVYEFEKRRNVPVRYDRELVATTLKAMERVQEIREKREKAFWKNRMSGNTAKNMRAAATDVERNVELVQPRRLAQAPLEERQRIKEKIKVRATGRKAMAVQQMGGKKKESRLIPAEGGGMGMKMSVD
;
A
#
# COMPACT_ATOMS: atom_id res chain seq x y z
N MET A 1 17.64 -23.56 23.27
CA MET A 1 17.10 -22.25 23.70
C MET A 1 15.59 -22.19 23.42
N LYS A 2 14.72 -22.08 24.43
CA LYS A 2 13.25 -22.05 24.27
C LYS A 2 12.75 -20.62 24.04
N ARG A 3 12.82 -20.10 22.81
CA ARG A 3 12.36 -18.74 22.49
C ARG A 3 10.87 -18.72 22.13
N ASN A 4 10.14 -17.70 22.60
CA ASN A 4 8.73 -17.52 22.25
C ASN A 4 8.57 -16.97 20.82
N PRO A 5 7.93 -17.70 19.89
CA PRO A 5 7.80 -17.29 18.50
C PRO A 5 7.03 -15.97 18.35
N ARG A 6 6.08 -15.63 19.24
CA ARG A 6 5.35 -14.35 19.22
C ARG A 6 6.22 -13.13 19.56
N LYS A 7 7.45 -13.34 20.06
CA LYS A 7 8.42 -12.28 20.35
C LYS A 7 9.58 -12.27 19.34
N VAL A 8 9.68 -13.28 18.47
CA VAL A 8 10.73 -13.38 17.45
C VAL A 8 10.26 -12.70 16.16
N ARG A 9 10.86 -11.54 15.84
CA ARG A 9 10.38 -10.58 14.83
C ARG A 9 10.22 -11.12 13.40
N TRP A 10 11.00 -12.12 13.00
CA TRP A 10 10.98 -12.67 11.64
C TRP A 10 9.89 -13.73 11.44
N THR A 11 9.30 -14.25 12.51
CA THR A 11 8.30 -15.33 12.41
C THR A 11 6.93 -14.82 11.96
N LYS A 12 6.14 -15.70 11.33
CA LYS A 12 4.74 -15.41 10.96
C LYS A 12 3.86 -15.18 12.20
N ALA A 13 4.12 -15.90 13.29
CA ALA A 13 3.40 -15.74 14.55
C ALA A 13 3.53 -14.31 15.11
N PHE A 14 4.75 -13.76 15.15
CA PHE A 14 4.98 -12.37 15.53
C PHE A 14 4.25 -11.41 14.59
N ARG A 15 4.36 -11.61 13.27
CA ARG A 15 3.76 -10.73 12.26
C ARG A 15 2.24 -10.68 12.35
N ARG A 16 1.58 -11.83 12.51
CA ARG A 16 0.13 -11.92 12.70
C ARG A 16 -0.32 -11.23 13.99
N ALA A 17 0.37 -11.48 15.11
CA ALA A 17 0.02 -10.88 16.41
C ALA A 17 0.22 -9.36 16.45
N ASN A 18 1.17 -8.82 15.69
CA ASN A 18 1.48 -7.38 15.65
C ASN A 18 0.87 -6.67 14.44
N GLY A 19 -0.14 -7.26 13.78
CA GLY A 19 -0.86 -6.62 12.67
C GLY A 19 0.00 -6.30 11.44
N LYS A 20 1.10 -7.05 11.21
CA LYS A 20 1.97 -6.87 10.03
C LYS A 20 1.47 -7.59 8.79
N ASP A 21 0.68 -8.64 9.01
CA ASP A 21 0.04 -9.44 7.97
C ASP A 21 -1.49 -9.42 8.19
N MET A 22 -2.26 -9.63 7.14
CA MET A 22 -3.71 -9.79 7.21
C MET A 22 -4.07 -11.09 7.92
N VAL A 23 -4.91 -11.01 8.97
CA VAL A 23 -5.30 -12.18 9.80
C VAL A 23 -6.78 -12.49 9.71
N ILE A 24 -7.65 -11.48 9.74
CA ILE A 24 -9.10 -11.63 9.74
C ILE A 24 -9.59 -11.41 8.31
N ASP A 25 -9.70 -12.49 7.53
CA ASP A 25 -10.24 -12.45 6.18
C ASP A 25 -10.89 -13.78 5.80
N SER A 26 -12.00 -13.71 5.06
CA SER A 26 -12.82 -14.86 4.66
C SER A 26 -12.09 -15.87 3.78
N VAL A 27 -10.94 -15.49 3.21
CA VAL A 27 -10.11 -16.37 2.38
C VAL A 27 -9.45 -17.46 3.25
N TYR A 28 -9.18 -17.18 4.53
CA TYR A 28 -8.54 -18.15 5.41
C TYR A 28 -9.47 -19.28 5.85
N GLU A 29 -10.79 -19.07 5.83
CA GLU A 29 -11.79 -20.11 6.13
C GLU A 29 -11.76 -21.30 5.16
N PHE A 30 -11.20 -21.15 3.95
CA PHE A 30 -11.05 -22.24 2.99
C PHE A 30 -9.96 -23.25 3.39
N GLU A 31 -8.96 -22.83 4.17
CA GLU A 31 -7.84 -23.67 4.62
C GLU A 31 -8.20 -24.54 5.86
N LYS A 32 -9.44 -24.46 6.36
CA LYS A 32 -9.82 -25.18 7.58
C LYS A 32 -9.70 -26.69 7.41
N ARG A 33 -9.15 -27.34 8.45
CA ARG A 33 -9.08 -28.81 8.52
C ARG A 33 -10.49 -29.40 8.52
N ARG A 34 -10.71 -30.38 7.64
CA ARG A 34 -11.97 -31.16 7.59
C ARG A 34 -11.72 -32.49 8.31
N ASN A 35 -12.54 -32.77 9.32
CA ASN A 35 -12.43 -34.00 10.11
C ASN A 35 -13.36 -35.13 9.60
N VAL A 36 -14.22 -34.82 8.62
CA VAL A 36 -15.13 -35.78 7.99
C VAL A 36 -14.71 -35.92 6.53
N PRO A 37 -14.35 -37.13 6.06
CA PRO A 37 -14.05 -37.37 4.66
C PRO A 37 -15.33 -37.36 3.81
N VAL A 38 -15.19 -36.97 2.55
CA VAL A 38 -16.26 -37.04 1.55
C VAL A 38 -15.84 -38.07 0.50
N ARG A 39 -16.81 -38.82 -0.03
CA ARG A 39 -16.56 -39.79 -1.09
C ARG A 39 -16.07 -39.06 -2.35
N TYR A 40 -15.18 -39.69 -3.10
CA TYR A 40 -14.63 -39.09 -4.32
C TYR A 40 -15.73 -38.79 -5.34
N ASP A 41 -15.70 -37.56 -5.85
CA ASP A 41 -16.49 -37.09 -6.98
C ASP A 41 -15.58 -36.22 -7.87
N ARG A 42 -15.51 -36.58 -9.16
CA ARG A 42 -14.65 -35.90 -10.15
C ARG A 42 -15.05 -34.43 -10.34
N GLU A 43 -16.35 -34.13 -10.28
CA GLU A 43 -16.87 -32.78 -10.53
C GLU A 43 -16.56 -31.87 -9.33
N LEU A 44 -16.69 -32.42 -8.12
CA LEU A 44 -16.28 -31.76 -6.89
C LEU A 44 -14.77 -31.43 -6.90
N VAL A 45 -13.92 -32.37 -7.29
CA VAL A 45 -12.46 -32.14 -7.36
C VAL A 45 -12.12 -31.08 -8.40
N ALA A 46 -12.69 -31.17 -9.61
CA ALA A 46 -12.44 -30.21 -10.69
C ALA A 46 -12.87 -28.78 -10.33
N THR A 47 -14.04 -28.63 -9.69
CA THR A 47 -14.52 -27.32 -9.22
C THR A 47 -13.67 -26.77 -8.08
N THR A 48 -13.23 -27.64 -7.15
CA THR A 48 -12.36 -27.25 -6.03
C THR A 48 -11.02 -26.73 -6.52
N LEU A 49 -10.39 -27.38 -7.50
CA LEU A 49 -9.11 -26.93 -8.07
C LEU A 49 -9.22 -25.52 -8.68
N LYS A 50 -10.28 -25.27 -9.46
CA LYS A 50 -10.56 -23.95 -10.03
C LYS A 50 -10.83 -22.90 -8.94
N ALA A 51 -11.58 -23.27 -7.91
CA ALA A 51 -11.87 -22.39 -6.79
C ALA A 51 -10.60 -22.04 -5.99
N MET A 52 -9.69 -23.00 -5.78
CA MET A 52 -8.43 -22.78 -5.07
C MET A 52 -7.55 -21.73 -5.75
N GLU A 53 -7.39 -21.81 -7.07
CA GLU A 53 -6.65 -20.81 -7.85
C GLU A 53 -7.27 -19.42 -7.67
N ARG A 54 -8.60 -19.32 -7.81
CA ARG A 54 -9.31 -18.06 -7.68
C ARG A 54 -9.20 -17.45 -6.28
N VAL A 55 -9.27 -18.28 -5.25
CA VAL A 55 -9.14 -17.86 -3.84
C VAL A 55 -7.73 -17.32 -3.58
N GLN A 56 -6.70 -17.97 -4.14
CA GLN A 56 -5.31 -17.52 -4.00
C GLN A 56 -5.08 -16.15 -4.65
N GLU A 57 -5.62 -15.90 -5.85
CA GLU A 57 -5.54 -14.57 -6.48
C GLU A 57 -6.18 -13.47 -5.62
N ILE A 58 -7.34 -13.77 -5.01
CA ILE A 58 -8.06 -12.83 -4.15
C ILE A 58 -7.23 -12.55 -2.90
N ARG A 59 -6.63 -13.58 -2.31
CA ARG A 59 -5.74 -13.47 -1.15
C ARG A 59 -4.59 -12.53 -1.44
N GLU A 60 -3.87 -12.73 -2.54
CA GLU A 60 -2.71 -11.91 -2.92
C GLU A 60 -3.09 -10.44 -3.14
N LYS A 61 -4.22 -10.20 -3.81
CA LYS A 61 -4.74 -8.84 -4.03
C LYS A 61 -5.05 -8.16 -2.70
N ARG A 62 -5.69 -8.87 -1.76
CA ARG A 62 -6.05 -8.36 -0.43
C ARG A 62 -4.81 -8.13 0.45
N GLU A 63 -3.87 -9.08 0.50
CA GLU A 63 -2.60 -8.93 1.21
C GLU A 63 -1.80 -7.72 0.69
N LYS A 64 -1.76 -7.52 -0.63
CA LYS A 64 -1.13 -6.35 -1.25
C LYS A 64 -1.81 -5.04 -0.86
N ALA A 65 -3.15 -5.01 -0.81
CA ALA A 65 -3.89 -3.84 -0.35
C ALA A 65 -3.61 -3.53 1.12
N PHE A 66 -3.59 -4.54 1.99
CA PHE A 66 -3.23 -4.38 3.40
C PHE A 66 -1.82 -3.81 3.59
N TRP A 67 -0.85 -4.32 2.83
CA TRP A 67 0.52 -3.79 2.87
C TRP A 67 0.57 -2.32 2.43
N LYS A 68 -0.11 -1.96 1.35
CA LYS A 68 -0.19 -0.57 0.87
C LYS A 68 -0.79 0.36 1.92
N ASN A 69 -1.90 -0.03 2.54
CA ASN A 69 -2.54 0.75 3.59
C ASN A 69 -1.60 0.95 4.79
N ARG A 70 -0.90 -0.11 5.20
CA ARG A 70 0.10 -0.06 6.29
C ARG A 70 1.30 0.85 5.96
N MET A 71 1.70 0.94 4.70
CA MET A 71 2.85 1.75 4.25
C MET A 71 2.51 3.17 3.83
N SER A 72 1.23 3.50 3.67
CA SER A 72 0.75 4.79 3.12
C SER A 72 1.33 6.03 3.84
N GLY A 73 1.54 5.95 5.16
CA GLY A 73 2.08 7.05 5.96
C GLY A 73 3.60 7.23 5.90
N ASN A 74 4.35 6.29 5.33
CA ASN A 74 5.81 6.35 5.34
C ASN A 74 6.36 7.46 4.44
N THR A 75 5.74 7.73 3.29
CA THR A 75 6.21 8.78 2.38
C THR A 75 6.23 10.14 3.06
N ALA A 76 5.16 10.50 3.77
CA ALA A 76 5.08 11.78 4.49
C ALA A 76 6.11 11.86 5.64
N LYS A 77 6.31 10.75 6.37
CA LYS A 77 7.33 10.69 7.43
C LYS A 77 8.74 10.83 6.87
N ASN A 78 9.04 10.14 5.78
CA ASN A 78 10.34 10.20 5.12
C ASN A 78 10.61 11.61 4.55
N MET A 79 9.61 12.27 3.97
CA MET A 79 9.75 13.65 3.50
C MET A 79 10.05 14.62 4.64
N ARG A 80 9.35 14.49 5.77
CA ARG A 80 9.63 15.32 6.96
C ARG A 80 11.03 15.07 7.52
N ALA A 81 11.42 13.80 7.65
CA ALA A 81 12.76 13.43 8.11
C ALA A 81 13.85 13.97 7.15
N ALA A 82 13.64 13.85 5.84
CA ALA A 82 14.56 14.40 4.85
C ALA A 82 14.66 15.93 4.92
N ALA A 83 13.55 16.64 5.12
CA ALA A 83 13.57 18.09 5.31
C ALA A 83 14.37 18.48 6.56
N THR A 84 14.14 17.81 7.70
CA THR A 84 14.91 18.06 8.93
C THR A 84 16.39 17.70 8.77
N ASP A 85 16.70 16.67 8.00
CA ASP A 85 18.09 16.26 7.75
C ASP A 85 18.82 17.28 6.88
N VAL A 86 18.15 17.85 5.87
CA VAL A 86 18.71 18.93 5.03
C VAL A 86 18.92 20.20 5.85
N GLU A 87 17.95 20.60 6.69
CA GLU A 87 18.06 21.78 7.55
C GLU A 87 19.23 21.68 8.54
N ARG A 88 19.50 20.49 9.08
CA ARG A 88 20.60 20.28 10.03
C ARG A 88 21.96 20.17 9.36
N ASN A 89 22.01 19.59 8.15
CA ASN A 89 23.26 19.25 7.47
C ASN A 89 23.44 20.04 6.16
N VAL A 90 23.09 21.34 6.18
CA VAL A 90 23.19 22.22 5.01
C VAL A 90 24.64 22.28 4.49
N GLU A 91 25.63 22.20 5.38
CA GLU A 91 27.06 22.28 5.06
C GLU A 91 27.57 21.12 4.20
N LEU A 92 26.96 19.93 4.30
CA LEU A 92 27.33 18.76 3.49
C LEU A 92 26.82 18.85 2.05
N VAL A 93 25.89 19.77 1.79
CA VAL A 93 25.36 20.00 0.45
C VAL A 93 26.40 20.82 -0.31
N GLN A 94 27.22 20.16 -1.13
CA GLN A 94 28.07 20.87 -2.10
C GLN A 94 27.18 21.83 -2.90
N PRO A 95 27.57 23.10 -3.11
CA PRO A 95 26.81 24.01 -3.94
C PRO A 95 26.72 23.37 -5.32
N ARG A 96 25.51 22.92 -5.68
CA ARG A 96 25.30 22.36 -7.00
C ARG A 96 25.52 23.50 -7.98
N ARG A 97 26.70 23.55 -8.61
CA ARG A 97 26.94 24.33 -9.82
C ARG A 97 26.08 23.71 -10.91
N LEU A 98 24.77 23.96 -10.84
CA LEU A 98 23.90 23.87 -11.99
C LEU A 98 24.50 24.85 -12.98
N ALA A 99 25.06 24.37 -14.10
CA ALA A 99 25.15 25.22 -15.28
C ALA A 99 23.76 25.83 -15.45
N GLN A 100 23.64 27.13 -15.19
CA GLN A 100 22.35 27.80 -15.20
C GLN A 100 21.89 27.76 -16.65
N ALA A 101 21.04 26.78 -17.00
CA ALA A 101 20.35 26.81 -18.27
C ALA A 101 19.67 28.18 -18.40
N PRO A 102 19.79 28.85 -19.56
CA PRO A 102 19.27 30.20 -19.77
C PRO A 102 17.82 30.32 -19.27
N LEU A 103 17.48 31.45 -18.66
CA LEU A 103 16.14 31.68 -18.09
C LEU A 103 15.01 31.39 -19.09
N GLU A 104 15.27 31.63 -20.38
CA GLU A 104 14.37 31.32 -21.50
C GLU A 104 14.03 29.84 -21.64
N GLU A 105 15.02 28.95 -21.46
CA GLU A 105 14.81 27.50 -21.55
C GLU A 105 13.92 27.01 -20.40
N ARG A 106 14.09 27.60 -19.21
CA ARG A 106 13.22 27.34 -18.05
C ARG A 106 11.78 27.81 -18.28
N GLN A 107 11.58 28.95 -18.92
CA GLN A 107 10.24 29.46 -19.26
C GLN A 107 9.55 28.57 -20.31
N ARG A 108 10.26 28.19 -21.38
CA ARG A 108 9.75 27.28 -22.41
C ARG A 108 9.37 25.91 -21.84
N ILE A 109 10.17 25.36 -20.92
CA ILE A 109 9.86 24.11 -20.22
C ILE A 109 8.60 24.25 -19.36
N LYS A 110 8.46 25.36 -18.60
CA LYS A 110 7.26 25.64 -17.80
C LYS A 110 5.99 25.76 -18.64
N GLU A 111 6.05 26.44 -19.78
CA GLU A 111 4.92 26.56 -20.71
C GLU A 111 4.52 25.20 -21.29
N LYS A 112 5.49 24.40 -21.75
CA LYS A 112 5.24 23.02 -22.24
C LYS A 112 4.59 22.14 -21.16
N ILE A 113 5.02 22.25 -19.90
CA ILE A 113 4.41 21.51 -18.79
C ILE A 113 2.98 22.00 -18.53
N LYS A 114 2.73 23.31 -18.58
CA LYS A 114 1.39 23.91 -18.38
C LYS A 114 0.40 23.43 -19.45
N VAL A 115 0.80 23.44 -20.72
CA VAL A 115 -0.03 22.96 -21.85
C VAL A 115 -0.33 21.46 -21.74
N ARG A 116 0.65 20.66 -21.32
CA ARG A 116 0.43 19.22 -21.08
C ARG A 116 -0.51 18.96 -19.89
N ALA A 117 -0.43 19.76 -18.84
CA ALA A 117 -1.27 19.64 -17.66
C ALA A 117 -2.74 20.03 -17.95
N THR A 118 -2.97 21.08 -18.75
CA THR A 118 -4.33 21.47 -19.18
C THR A 118 -4.94 20.40 -20.10
N GLY A 119 -4.18 19.86 -21.05
CA GLY A 119 -4.63 18.75 -21.90
C GLY A 119 -4.99 17.48 -21.11
N ARG A 120 -4.18 17.12 -20.09
CA ARG A 120 -4.50 16.01 -19.19
C ARG A 120 -5.77 16.25 -18.36
N LYS A 121 -6.00 17.47 -17.88
CA LYS A 121 -7.22 17.83 -17.14
C LYS A 121 -8.47 17.72 -18.02
N ALA A 122 -8.42 18.21 -19.26
CA ALA A 122 -9.53 18.10 -20.21
C ALA A 122 -9.89 16.64 -20.52
N MET A 123 -8.88 15.80 -20.78
CA MET A 123 -9.06 14.35 -21.01
C MET A 123 -9.64 13.63 -19.79
N ALA A 124 -9.23 13.99 -18.57
CA ALA A 124 -9.74 13.40 -17.34
C ALA A 124 -11.22 13.78 -17.08
N VAL A 125 -11.63 15.01 -17.38
CA VAL A 125 -13.02 15.46 -17.27
C VAL A 125 -13.92 14.70 -18.26
N GLN A 126 -13.44 14.44 -19.47
CA GLN A 126 -14.18 13.69 -20.48
C GLN A 126 -14.38 12.21 -20.11
N GLN A 127 -13.46 11.61 -19.35
CA GLN A 127 -13.55 10.21 -18.88
C GLN A 127 -14.41 10.03 -17.61
N MET A 128 -14.73 11.10 -16.88
CA MET A 128 -15.47 11.05 -15.60
C MET A 128 -17.00 10.92 -15.76
N GLY A 129 -17.53 10.77 -16.98
CA GLY A 129 -18.96 10.47 -17.24
C GLY A 129 -19.41 9.04 -16.91
N GLY A 130 -18.50 8.15 -16.47
CA GLY A 130 -18.82 6.78 -16.07
C GLY A 130 -19.16 6.65 -14.59
N LYS A 131 -20.36 6.13 -14.27
CA LYS A 131 -20.88 5.88 -12.91
C LYS A 131 -19.82 5.32 -11.95
N LYS A 132 -19.58 6.02 -10.83
CA LYS A 132 -18.74 5.54 -9.72
C LYS A 132 -19.32 4.24 -9.16
N LYS A 133 -18.60 3.13 -9.31
CA LYS A 133 -18.89 1.89 -8.54
C LYS A 133 -18.38 2.10 -7.12
N GLU A 134 -19.28 2.04 -6.15
CA GLU A 134 -18.92 2.03 -4.73
C GLU A 134 -18.03 0.82 -4.43
N SER A 135 -16.86 1.08 -3.84
CA SER A 135 -15.93 0.04 -3.44
C SER A 135 -16.45 -0.68 -2.20
N ARG A 136 -16.71 -1.99 -2.30
CA ARG A 136 -17.03 -2.88 -1.16
C ARG A 136 -15.83 -3.14 -0.22
N LEU A 137 -14.80 -2.30 -0.24
CA LEU A 137 -13.70 -2.41 0.70
C LEU A 137 -14.18 -1.84 2.03
N ILE A 138 -14.03 -2.63 3.10
CA ILE A 138 -14.29 -2.18 4.47
C ILE A 138 -13.48 -0.89 4.69
N PRO A 139 -14.14 0.24 5.00
CA PRO A 139 -13.44 1.49 5.30
C PRO A 139 -12.52 1.22 6.49
N ALA A 140 -11.31 1.76 6.43
CA ALA A 140 -10.39 1.68 7.54
C ALA A 140 -10.92 2.53 8.69
N GLU A 141 -11.78 1.96 9.54
CA GLU A 141 -12.00 2.43 10.91
C GLU A 141 -10.73 2.12 11.71
N GLY A 142 -9.74 2.97 11.48
CA GLY A 142 -8.43 2.92 12.07
C GLY A 142 -7.89 4.32 12.06
N GLY A 143 -8.61 5.22 12.75
CA GLY A 143 -8.09 6.53 13.12
C GLY A 143 -6.71 6.30 13.71
N GLY A 144 -5.71 6.95 13.11
CA GLY A 144 -4.33 6.82 13.55
C GLY A 144 -4.28 7.10 15.04
N MET A 145 -3.74 6.14 15.80
CA MET A 145 -3.35 6.34 17.20
C MET A 145 -2.13 7.29 17.19
N GLY A 146 -2.40 8.55 16.86
CA GLY A 146 -1.49 9.65 17.04
C GLY A 146 -1.48 9.97 18.52
N MET A 147 -0.39 9.62 19.18
CA MET A 147 -0.07 10.09 20.52
C MET A 147 -0.16 11.62 20.49
N LYS A 148 -1.17 12.18 21.15
CA LYS A 148 -1.32 13.63 21.35
C LYS A 148 -0.17 14.03 22.27
N MET A 149 0.88 14.62 21.71
CA MET A 149 1.88 15.34 22.50
C MET A 149 1.26 16.68 22.87
N SER A 150 0.73 16.78 24.09
CA SER A 150 0.45 18.06 24.72
C SER A 150 1.81 18.72 25.00
N VAL A 151 1.98 19.94 24.51
CA VAL A 151 3.07 20.83 24.92
C VAL A 151 2.36 22.00 25.57
N ASP A 152 2.55 22.13 26.89
CA ASP A 152 2.28 23.35 27.65
C ASP A 152 3.27 24.45 27.24
#